data_AF-A0A0F9KBN7-F1
#
_entry.id   AF-A0A0F9KBN7-F1
#
_cell.length_a   1.000
_cell.length_b   1.000
_cell.length_c   1.000
_cell.angle_alpha   90.00
_cell.angle_beta   90.00
_cell.angle_gamma   90.00
#
_symmetry.space_group_name_H-M   'P 1'
#
loop_
_entity.id
_entity.type
_entity.pdbx_description
1 polymer ?
#
loop_
_entity_poly.entity_id
_entity_poly.type
_entity_poly.pdbx_seq_one_letter_code
_entity_poly.pdbx_strand_id
1 'polypeptide(L)'
;MADNNSNGKGFMGILWDAVSGFFTIGFEKVWTNYLETTWKGYNTLTEKFNDWMANIDDNLWWDFTNFMHDHEWIDDETRNDLNTLSELTFPFNLLAYTVASGGLLTTWLKQLMFAAGADQRRRLFTKYEPVDIDASALLSASLLAPEKKEEIKVILKSLGYGDDQIDLLFTAITKAYDEGTIRTLYLRGVLSDEQMIARMKELGFTTEKIAEIKEAWPIIPGAGDLFHLVAKEAFEPDIIKHYGYDEEFPVDQIKWLKMQGISEDWARKYWYAHWETPSIQAGYEMLHRNVIDYKELNDLFRTIEIPPFWRDKLTKIAFMPYTRVDTRRMHNAGVLSTEELINAYMDVGYDLEHATKMTEFTITYNADSGKKLTKAQIVNGFDEYLLTYNEAKTMLTTIKYTEDQADFILTFTEYERTKKYNATVEKTIKKRFLLSLITEAQTRDKLNELNLPGEKVVILLNQWTLDKYDN
;
A
#
# COMPACT_ATOMS: atom_id res chain seq x y z
N MET A 1 11.47 -78.56 110.83
CA MET A 1 12.73 -78.15 110.17
C MET A 1 12.36 -76.97 109.29
N ALA A 2 12.65 -75.72 109.69
CA ALA A 2 13.94 -75.03 109.47
C ALA A 2 14.28 -75.02 107.96
N ASP A 3 14.65 -73.93 107.28
CA ASP A 3 14.95 -72.56 107.69
C ASP A 3 15.15 -71.73 106.40
N ASN A 4 14.88 -70.43 106.51
CA ASN A 4 15.59 -69.27 105.92
C ASN A 4 15.90 -69.09 104.40
N ASN A 5 15.47 -67.93 103.87
CA ASN A 5 16.24 -66.76 103.35
C ASN A 5 15.52 -66.12 102.13
N SER A 6 14.92 -64.94 102.25
CA SER A 6 15.51 -63.58 102.20
C SER A 6 15.54 -62.93 100.80
N ASN A 7 14.87 -61.77 100.72
CA ASN A 7 15.20 -60.56 99.97
C ASN A 7 15.03 -60.47 98.43
N GLY A 8 14.12 -59.58 98.05
CA GLY A 8 14.17 -58.83 96.80
C GLY A 8 12.87 -58.06 96.53
N LYS A 9 12.75 -56.80 97.00
CA LYS A 9 11.78 -55.87 96.39
C LYS A 9 12.18 -55.74 94.92
N GLY A 10 11.29 -56.15 94.01
CA GLY A 10 11.50 -56.01 92.56
C GLY A 10 11.61 -54.55 92.14
N PHE A 11 12.26 -54.31 90.99
CA PHE A 11 12.50 -53.03 90.32
C PHE A 11 11.34 -52.01 90.41
N MET A 12 10.09 -52.46 90.32
CA MET A 12 8.89 -51.62 90.41
C MET A 12 8.66 -51.00 91.80
N GLY A 13 9.07 -51.65 92.89
CA GLY A 13 8.96 -51.11 94.25
C GLY A 13 9.99 -50.03 94.55
N ILE A 14 11.18 -50.12 93.96
CA ILE A 14 12.24 -49.11 94.09
C ILE A 14 11.89 -47.86 93.25
N LEU A 15 11.31 -48.07 92.06
CA LEU A 15 10.86 -46.99 91.17
C LEU A 15 9.67 -46.20 91.78
N TRP A 16 8.73 -46.89 92.44
CA TRP A 16 7.59 -46.25 93.11
C TRP A 16 8.01 -45.43 94.34
N ASP A 17 8.95 -45.93 95.13
CA ASP A 17 9.48 -45.22 96.31
C ASP A 17 10.32 -43.98 95.90
N ALA A 18 11.03 -44.03 94.77
CA ALA A 18 11.81 -42.90 94.24
C ALA A 18 10.95 -41.82 93.57
N VAL A 19 9.90 -42.21 92.83
CA VAL A 19 9.00 -41.27 92.16
C VAL A 19 8.06 -40.59 93.16
N SER A 20 7.51 -41.32 94.13
CA SER A 20 6.65 -40.73 95.17
C SER A 20 7.42 -39.76 96.08
N GLY A 21 8.65 -40.11 96.51
CA GLY A 21 9.50 -39.23 97.31
C GLY A 21 9.88 -37.91 96.63
N PHE A 22 10.07 -37.91 95.30
CA PHE A 22 10.36 -36.68 94.53
C PHE A 22 9.17 -35.72 94.48
N PHE A 23 7.95 -36.24 94.28
CA PHE A 23 6.74 -35.42 94.22
C PHE A 23 6.27 -34.94 95.59
N THR A 24 6.45 -35.69 96.69
CA THR A 24 6.05 -35.23 98.03
C THR A 24 6.99 -34.15 98.59
N ILE A 25 8.31 -34.30 98.40
CA ILE A 25 9.31 -33.34 98.92
C ILE A 25 9.37 -32.05 98.09
N GLY A 26 9.20 -32.14 96.77
CA GLY A 26 9.18 -30.98 95.87
C GLY A 26 7.93 -30.12 96.00
N PHE A 27 6.77 -30.74 96.31
CA PHE A 27 5.50 -30.03 96.40
C PHE A 27 5.32 -29.29 97.74
N GLU A 28 5.71 -29.87 98.87
CA GLU A 28 5.67 -29.17 100.17
C GLU A 28 6.66 -28.01 100.25
N LYS A 29 7.96 -28.22 99.92
CA LYS A 29 8.97 -27.15 100.07
C LYS A 29 8.75 -25.95 99.15
N VAL A 30 8.27 -26.16 97.92
CA VAL A 30 8.03 -25.06 96.97
C VAL A 30 6.76 -24.31 97.33
N TRP A 31 5.70 -25.02 97.76
CA TRP A 31 4.43 -24.38 98.08
C TRP A 31 4.45 -23.64 99.43
N THR A 32 5.12 -24.17 100.46
CA THR A 32 5.24 -23.48 101.75
C THR A 32 6.12 -22.23 101.63
N ASN A 33 7.26 -22.30 100.90
CA ASN A 33 8.05 -21.10 100.61
C ASN A 33 7.30 -20.12 99.71
N TYR A 34 6.59 -20.60 98.67
CA TYR A 34 5.79 -19.73 97.81
C TYR A 34 4.71 -19.00 98.60
N LEU A 35 3.97 -19.70 99.47
CA LEU A 35 2.93 -19.13 100.34
C LEU A 35 3.51 -18.17 101.38
N GLU A 36 4.63 -18.48 102.02
CA GLU A 36 5.23 -17.61 103.06
C GLU A 36 5.86 -16.35 102.44
N THR A 37 6.46 -16.48 101.25
CA THR A 37 7.03 -15.35 100.48
C THR A 37 5.94 -14.50 99.84
N THR A 38 4.83 -15.11 99.39
CA THR A 38 3.66 -14.37 98.89
C THR A 38 2.86 -13.72 100.02
N TRP A 39 2.80 -14.28 101.22
CA TRP A 39 2.15 -13.64 102.37
C TRP A 39 3.00 -12.49 102.93
N LYS A 40 4.34 -12.64 103.00
CA LYS A 40 5.22 -11.48 103.28
C LYS A 40 5.09 -10.41 102.20
N GLY A 41 5.12 -10.81 100.93
CA GLY A 41 4.92 -9.91 99.79
C GLY A 41 3.56 -9.21 99.81
N TYR A 42 2.50 -9.92 100.18
CA TYR A 42 1.15 -9.38 100.32
C TYR A 42 1.08 -8.39 101.48
N ASN A 43 1.66 -8.69 102.65
CA ASN A 43 1.65 -7.74 103.78
C ASN A 43 2.45 -6.47 103.48
N THR A 44 3.61 -6.59 102.82
CA THR A 44 4.40 -5.43 102.37
C THR A 44 3.70 -4.65 101.25
N LEU A 45 2.99 -5.34 100.34
CA LEU A 45 2.13 -4.70 99.35
C LEU A 45 0.95 -4.00 100.00
N THR A 46 0.37 -4.57 101.06
CA THR A 46 -0.77 -3.99 101.78
C THR A 46 -0.35 -2.75 102.58
N GLU A 47 0.83 -2.77 103.21
CA GLU A 47 1.40 -1.57 103.87
C GLU A 47 1.76 -0.49 102.86
N LYS A 48 2.43 -0.83 101.75
CA LYS A 48 2.73 0.13 100.68
C LYS A 48 1.48 0.64 99.98
N PHE A 49 0.45 -0.19 99.84
CA PHE A 49 -0.85 0.19 99.31
C PHE A 49 -1.54 1.13 100.28
N ASN A 50 -1.52 0.88 101.59
CA ASN A 50 -2.11 1.77 102.58
C ASN A 50 -1.35 3.12 102.70
N ASP A 51 -0.02 3.14 102.59
CA ASP A 51 0.80 4.37 102.51
C ASP A 51 0.56 5.16 101.21
N TRP A 52 0.38 4.45 100.09
CA TRP A 52 0.00 5.04 98.81
C TRP A 52 -1.42 5.61 98.85
N MET A 53 -2.37 4.88 99.45
CA MET A 53 -3.77 5.28 99.65
C MET A 53 -3.93 6.52 100.52
N ALA A 54 -3.00 6.78 101.45
CA ALA A 54 -3.00 7.98 102.28
C ALA A 54 -2.57 9.25 101.52
N ASN A 55 -2.02 9.12 100.31
CA ASN A 55 -1.47 10.21 99.49
C ASN A 55 -2.19 10.41 98.14
N ILE A 56 -3.36 9.80 97.94
CA ILE A 56 -4.15 10.02 96.72
C ILE A 56 -4.83 11.39 96.82
N ASP A 57 -4.30 12.35 96.05
CA ASP A 57 -4.81 13.72 95.89
C ASP A 57 -6.18 13.73 95.18
N ASP A 58 -6.98 14.76 95.45
CA ASP A 58 -8.37 14.94 94.99
C ASP A 58 -8.49 15.02 93.44
N ASN A 59 -7.37 15.06 92.70
CA ASN A 59 -7.30 15.27 91.24
C ASN A 59 -6.99 14.01 90.40
N LEU A 60 -6.92 12.80 91.00
CA LEU A 60 -6.54 11.54 90.33
C LEU A 60 -7.26 11.28 88.98
N TRP A 61 -8.57 11.56 88.92
CA TRP A 61 -9.36 11.37 87.69
C TRP A 61 -9.01 12.37 86.60
N TRP A 62 -8.84 13.64 86.96
CA TRP A 62 -8.52 14.69 86.02
C TRP A 62 -7.15 14.48 85.38
N ASP A 63 -6.15 14.06 86.14
CA ASP A 63 -4.82 13.76 85.60
C ASP A 63 -4.85 12.58 84.62
N PHE A 64 -5.60 11.52 84.96
CA PHE A 64 -5.77 10.35 84.10
C PHE A 64 -6.52 10.68 82.82
N THR A 65 -7.68 11.33 82.91
CA THR A 65 -8.51 11.62 81.74
C THR A 65 -7.88 12.69 80.85
N ASN A 66 -7.14 13.66 81.41
CA ASN A 66 -6.35 14.63 80.63
C ASN A 66 -5.20 13.96 79.87
N PHE A 67 -4.41 13.09 80.53
CA PHE A 67 -3.34 12.36 79.86
C PHE A 67 -3.87 11.56 78.65
N MET A 68 -5.02 10.92 78.80
CA MET A 68 -5.63 10.09 77.77
C MET A 68 -6.18 10.95 76.62
N HIS A 69 -6.78 12.10 76.93
CA HIS A 69 -7.25 13.05 75.93
C HIS A 69 -6.08 13.69 75.15
N ASP A 70 -5.00 14.07 75.83
CA ASP A 70 -3.83 14.70 75.20
C ASP A 70 -3.09 13.77 74.23
N HIS A 71 -3.21 12.46 74.41
CA HIS A 71 -2.70 11.46 73.47
C HIS A 71 -3.74 11.02 72.42
N GLU A 72 -4.89 11.69 72.34
CA GLU A 72 -6.02 11.41 71.45
C GLU A 72 -6.62 10.00 71.63
N TRP A 73 -6.53 9.42 72.83
CA TRP A 73 -7.05 8.07 73.10
C TRP A 73 -8.55 8.08 73.45
N ILE A 74 -9.07 9.21 73.92
CA ILE A 74 -10.49 9.44 74.22
C ILE A 74 -10.89 10.83 73.71
N ASP A 75 -12.15 11.00 73.34
CA ASP A 75 -12.72 12.28 72.94
C ASP A 75 -13.21 13.12 74.14
N ASP A 76 -13.55 14.39 73.90
CA ASP A 76 -14.02 15.32 74.93
C ASP A 76 -15.27 14.82 75.68
N GLU A 77 -16.17 14.11 74.99
CA GLU A 77 -17.41 13.56 75.56
C GLU A 77 -17.09 12.43 76.54
N THR A 78 -16.27 11.47 76.12
CA THR A 78 -15.79 10.36 76.94
C THR A 78 -14.95 10.85 78.12
N ARG A 79 -14.14 11.91 77.95
CA ARG A 79 -13.38 12.54 79.04
C ARG A 79 -14.31 13.07 80.12
N ASN A 80 -15.36 13.80 79.72
CA ASN A 80 -16.32 14.37 80.65
C ASN A 80 -17.11 13.28 81.39
N ASP A 81 -17.56 12.24 80.67
CA ASP A 81 -18.27 11.12 81.26
C ASP A 81 -17.43 10.37 82.29
N LEU A 82 -16.16 10.09 82.00
CA LEU A 82 -15.24 9.45 82.94
C LEU A 82 -14.97 10.31 84.17
N ASN A 83 -14.88 11.64 84.01
CA ASN A 83 -14.72 12.55 85.15
C ASN A 83 -15.94 12.57 86.07
N THR A 84 -17.16 12.29 85.60
CA THR A 84 -18.32 12.18 86.51
C THR A 84 -18.17 11.04 87.53
N LEU A 85 -17.36 10.02 87.23
CA LEU A 85 -17.08 8.91 88.15
C LEU A 85 -16.21 9.34 89.34
N SER A 86 -15.56 10.51 89.28
CA SER A 86 -14.84 11.09 90.41
C SER A 86 -15.75 11.56 91.54
N GLU A 87 -17.06 11.73 91.28
CA GLU A 87 -18.05 12.16 92.28
C GLU A 87 -18.53 11.00 93.18
N LEU A 88 -18.15 9.76 92.87
CA LEU A 88 -18.50 8.60 93.69
C LEU A 88 -17.85 8.69 95.08
N THR A 89 -18.53 8.15 96.10
CA THR A 89 -17.97 8.11 97.46
C THR A 89 -16.87 7.05 97.57
N PHE A 90 -15.90 7.30 98.44
CA PHE A 90 -14.89 6.30 98.77
C PHE A 90 -15.54 5.04 99.37
N PRO A 91 -15.14 3.81 98.96
CA PRO A 91 -14.04 3.45 98.06
C PRO A 91 -14.43 3.23 96.59
N PHE A 92 -15.71 3.43 96.23
CA PHE A 92 -16.24 3.11 94.89
C PHE A 92 -15.60 3.94 93.77
N ASN A 93 -15.23 5.18 94.09
CA ASN A 93 -14.49 6.07 93.21
C ASN A 93 -13.18 5.44 92.69
N LEU A 94 -12.38 4.89 93.60
CA LEU A 94 -11.11 4.26 93.28
C LEU A 94 -11.29 2.93 92.51
N LEU A 95 -12.34 2.18 92.83
CA LEU A 95 -12.71 0.98 92.08
C LEU A 95 -13.12 1.32 90.64
N ALA A 96 -13.89 2.38 90.44
CA ALA A 96 -14.23 2.86 89.11
C ALA A 96 -12.98 3.30 88.32
N TYR A 97 -12.05 4.01 88.97
CA TYR A 97 -10.79 4.44 88.35
C TYR A 97 -9.95 3.26 87.88
N THR A 98 -9.77 2.26 88.74
CA THR A 98 -8.96 1.07 88.43
C THR A 98 -9.58 0.23 87.31
N VAL A 99 -10.91 0.11 87.28
CA VAL A 99 -11.63 -0.59 86.21
C VAL A 99 -11.54 0.17 84.88
N ALA A 100 -11.75 1.49 84.89
CA ALA A 100 -11.70 2.32 83.68
C ALA A 100 -10.28 2.37 83.09
N SER A 101 -9.28 2.69 83.91
CA SER A 101 -7.87 2.72 83.50
C SER A 101 -7.37 1.34 83.04
N GLY A 102 -7.72 0.27 83.76
CA GLY A 102 -7.39 -1.10 83.37
C GLY A 102 -8.06 -1.54 82.06
N GLY A 103 -9.35 -1.24 81.88
CA GLY A 103 -10.10 -1.56 80.67
C GLY A 103 -9.54 -0.87 79.42
N LEU A 104 -9.14 0.39 79.54
CA LEU A 104 -8.55 1.13 78.43
C LEU A 104 -7.12 0.67 78.13
N LEU A 105 -6.29 0.47 79.15
CA LEU A 105 -4.93 -0.06 78.99
C LEU A 105 -4.95 -1.45 78.32
N THR A 106 -5.87 -2.32 78.72
CA THR A 106 -6.01 -3.65 78.11
C THR A 106 -6.50 -3.57 76.66
N THR A 107 -7.37 -2.63 76.33
CA THR A 107 -7.83 -2.39 74.94
C THR A 107 -6.68 -1.89 74.07
N TRP A 108 -5.88 -0.95 74.57
CA TRP A 108 -4.69 -0.45 73.89
C TRP A 108 -3.63 -1.55 73.68
N LEU A 109 -3.33 -2.32 74.74
CA LEU A 109 -2.43 -3.48 74.64
C LEU A 109 -2.95 -4.53 73.65
N LYS A 110 -4.26 -4.79 73.63
CA LYS A 110 -4.88 -5.70 72.66
C LYS A 110 -4.68 -5.20 71.23
N GLN A 111 -4.86 -3.91 70.98
CA GLN A 111 -4.70 -3.32 69.65
C GLN A 111 -3.23 -3.31 69.19
N LEU A 112 -2.30 -3.01 70.10
CA LEU A 112 -0.86 -3.12 69.85
C LEU A 112 -0.43 -4.56 69.57
N MET A 113 -0.89 -5.52 70.38
CA MET A 113 -0.64 -6.95 70.18
C MET A 113 -1.26 -7.44 68.86
N PHE A 114 -2.44 -6.91 68.50
CA PHE A 114 -3.05 -7.20 67.21
C PHE A 114 -2.18 -6.68 66.06
N ALA A 115 -1.73 -5.42 66.11
CA ALA A 115 -0.85 -4.86 65.08
C ALA A 115 0.50 -5.59 65.00
N ALA A 116 1.16 -5.83 66.13
CA ALA A 116 2.46 -6.50 66.21
C ALA A 116 2.39 -7.98 65.76
N GLY A 117 1.27 -8.66 65.99
CA GLY A 117 1.06 -10.06 65.63
C GLY A 117 0.48 -10.30 64.22
N ALA A 118 0.34 -9.26 63.39
CA ALA A 118 -0.33 -9.37 62.10
C ALA A 118 0.34 -10.38 61.14
N ASP A 119 1.67 -10.37 61.04
CA ASP A 119 2.40 -11.32 60.19
C ASP A 119 2.24 -12.76 60.70
N GLN A 120 2.31 -12.96 62.02
CA GLN A 120 2.13 -14.27 62.63
C GLN A 120 0.71 -14.80 62.42
N ARG A 121 -0.32 -13.95 62.52
CA ARG A 121 -1.69 -14.32 62.16
C ARG A 121 -1.82 -14.66 60.68
N ARG A 122 -1.20 -13.90 59.77
CA ARG A 122 -1.21 -14.21 58.34
C ARG A 122 -0.59 -15.58 58.04
N ARG A 123 0.52 -15.93 58.71
CA ARG A 123 1.15 -17.26 58.62
C ARG A 123 0.24 -18.36 59.18
N LEU A 124 -0.46 -18.09 60.28
CA LEU A 124 -1.42 -19.03 60.86
C LEU A 124 -2.63 -19.24 59.95
N PHE A 125 -3.21 -18.18 59.40
CA PHE A 125 -4.29 -18.27 58.41
C PHE A 125 -3.83 -19.04 57.18
N THR A 126 -2.65 -18.75 56.63
CA THR A 126 -2.09 -19.50 55.50
C THR A 126 -1.94 -21.00 55.80
N LYS A 127 -1.66 -21.37 57.06
CA LYS A 127 -1.43 -22.77 57.47
C LYS A 127 -2.70 -23.52 57.82
N TYR A 128 -3.70 -22.86 58.41
CA TYR A 128 -4.87 -23.51 59.00
C TYR A 128 -6.19 -23.14 58.34
N GLU A 129 -6.26 -21.98 57.67
CA GLU A 129 -7.43 -21.48 56.93
C GLU A 129 -6.95 -20.89 55.58
N PRO A 130 -6.37 -21.72 54.70
CA PRO A 130 -5.96 -21.24 53.38
C PRO A 130 -7.18 -20.73 52.63
N VAL A 131 -7.01 -19.59 51.94
CA VAL A 131 -8.05 -19.07 51.05
C VAL A 131 -8.09 -19.97 49.81
N ASP A 132 -9.23 -20.62 49.57
CA ASP A 132 -9.41 -21.40 48.35
C ASP A 132 -9.42 -20.50 47.12
N ILE A 133 -8.80 -20.98 46.04
CA ILE A 133 -8.75 -20.26 44.76
C ILE A 133 -10.13 -20.33 44.12
N ASP A 134 -10.58 -19.21 43.53
CA ASP A 134 -11.81 -19.16 42.75
C ASP A 134 -11.83 -20.23 41.62
N ALA A 135 -12.99 -20.82 41.38
CA ALA A 135 -13.16 -21.88 40.40
C ALA A 135 -12.83 -21.42 38.97
N SER A 136 -13.14 -20.17 38.59
CA SER A 136 -12.83 -19.64 37.25
C SER A 136 -11.31 -19.48 37.03
N ALA A 137 -10.59 -19.06 38.07
CA ALA A 137 -9.12 -18.99 38.04
C ALA A 137 -8.48 -20.38 37.91
N LEU A 138 -8.99 -21.38 38.65
CA LEU A 138 -8.55 -22.78 38.56
C LEU A 138 -8.82 -23.39 37.18
N LEU A 139 -9.99 -23.11 36.60
CA LEU A 139 -10.34 -23.56 35.25
C LEU A 139 -9.41 -22.95 34.21
N SER A 140 -9.12 -21.65 34.29
CA SER A 140 -8.17 -20.99 33.38
C SER A 140 -6.75 -21.56 33.51
N ALA A 141 -6.30 -21.86 34.73
CA ALA A 141 -5.01 -22.49 34.98
C ALA A 141 -4.92 -23.89 34.36
N SER A 142 -6.02 -24.66 34.36
CA SER A 142 -6.07 -26.00 33.76
C SER A 142 -5.83 -26.02 32.24
N LEU A 143 -6.12 -24.92 31.53
CA LEU A 143 -5.84 -24.79 30.10
C LEU A 143 -4.35 -24.56 29.82
N LEU A 144 -3.65 -23.89 30.74
CA LEU A 144 -2.24 -23.56 30.61
C LEU A 144 -1.34 -24.69 31.13
N ALA A 145 -1.83 -25.51 32.06
CA ALA A 145 -1.12 -26.63 32.68
C ALA A 145 -1.99 -27.91 32.68
N PRO A 146 -2.13 -28.61 31.53
CA PRO A 146 -2.96 -29.80 31.41
C PRO A 146 -2.55 -30.93 32.36
N GLU A 147 -1.27 -31.02 32.70
CA GLU A 147 -0.72 -32.00 33.63
C GLU A 147 -1.22 -31.81 35.07
N LYS A 148 -1.70 -30.61 35.41
CA LYS A 148 -2.27 -30.26 36.72
C LYS A 148 -3.78 -30.45 36.81
N LYS A 149 -4.42 -30.94 35.75
CA LYS A 149 -5.87 -31.09 35.67
C LYS A 149 -6.45 -31.96 36.79
N GLU A 150 -5.79 -33.06 37.16
CA GLU A 150 -6.24 -33.94 38.25
C GLU A 150 -6.13 -33.26 39.62
N GLU A 151 -5.06 -32.50 39.87
CA GLU A 151 -4.89 -31.70 41.09
C GLU A 151 -5.98 -30.62 41.18
N ILE A 152 -6.28 -29.94 40.07
CA ILE A 152 -7.33 -28.93 39.99
C ILE A 152 -8.72 -29.55 40.21
N LYS A 153 -8.99 -30.75 39.68
CA LYS A 153 -10.25 -31.47 39.91
C LYS A 153 -10.45 -31.76 41.39
N VAL A 154 -9.40 -32.11 42.14
CA VAL A 154 -9.49 -32.31 43.61
C VAL A 154 -9.84 -31.00 44.33
N ILE A 155 -9.26 -29.87 43.94
CA ILE A 155 -9.55 -28.56 44.55
C ILE A 155 -10.99 -28.12 44.24
N LEU A 156 -11.47 -28.32 43.01
CA LEU A 156 -12.86 -28.03 42.65
C LEU A 156 -13.84 -28.92 43.44
N LYS A 157 -13.48 -30.18 43.75
CA LYS A 157 -14.30 -31.02 44.65
C LYS A 157 -14.33 -30.48 46.08
N SER A 158 -13.21 -30.01 46.62
CA SER A 158 -13.18 -29.44 47.98
C SER A 158 -14.01 -28.15 48.08
N LEU A 159 -14.17 -27.43 46.98
CA LEU A 159 -15.08 -26.28 46.84
C LEU A 159 -16.57 -26.66 46.76
N GLY A 160 -16.89 -27.97 46.73
CA GLY A 160 -18.27 -28.47 46.75
C GLY A 160 -18.89 -28.72 45.37
N TYR A 161 -18.12 -28.66 44.27
CA TYR A 161 -18.63 -29.02 42.95
C TYR A 161 -18.72 -30.55 42.79
N GLY A 162 -19.84 -31.02 42.25
CA GLY A 162 -20.02 -32.43 41.91
C GLY A 162 -19.16 -32.85 40.71
N ASP A 163 -18.82 -34.13 40.60
CA ASP A 163 -18.01 -34.66 39.48
C ASP A 163 -18.56 -34.28 38.10
N ASP A 164 -19.87 -34.42 37.90
CA ASP A 164 -20.55 -34.05 36.65
C ASP A 164 -20.43 -32.55 36.33
N GLN A 165 -20.46 -31.69 37.36
CA GLN A 165 -20.33 -30.24 37.21
C GLN A 165 -18.91 -29.84 36.85
N ILE A 166 -17.90 -30.49 37.44
CA ILE A 166 -16.49 -30.23 37.13
C ILE A 166 -16.19 -30.54 35.67
N ASP A 167 -16.71 -31.65 35.14
CA ASP A 167 -16.49 -32.02 33.74
C ASP A 167 -17.19 -31.05 32.77
N LEU A 168 -18.39 -30.53 33.14
CA LEU A 168 -19.05 -29.45 32.41
C LEU A 168 -18.26 -28.15 32.44
N LEU A 169 -17.67 -27.78 33.59
CA LEU A 169 -16.84 -26.60 33.72
C LEU A 169 -15.59 -26.67 32.83
N PHE A 170 -14.92 -27.83 32.76
CA PHE A 170 -13.79 -28.03 31.85
C PHE A 170 -14.21 -27.98 30.37
N THR A 171 -15.41 -28.46 30.05
CA THR A 171 -15.95 -28.40 28.68
C THR A 171 -16.28 -26.95 28.30
N ALA A 172 -16.84 -26.18 29.22
CA ALA A 172 -17.24 -24.79 28.98
C ALA A 172 -16.07 -23.84 28.67
N ILE A 173 -14.88 -24.13 29.22
CA ILE A 173 -13.68 -23.30 28.99
C ILE A 173 -12.91 -23.67 27.72
N THR A 174 -13.16 -24.85 27.13
CA THR A 174 -12.53 -25.20 25.85
C THR A 174 -13.10 -24.35 24.74
N LYS A 175 -12.25 -23.60 24.05
CA LYS A 175 -12.65 -22.77 22.91
C LYS A 175 -12.81 -23.65 21.67
N ALA A 176 -14.04 -23.75 21.18
CA ALA A 176 -14.29 -24.29 19.85
C ALA A 176 -13.68 -23.35 18.77
N TYR A 177 -13.32 -23.92 17.63
CA TYR A 177 -12.97 -23.13 16.45
C TYR A 177 -14.19 -22.39 15.94
N ASP A 178 -14.04 -21.14 15.49
CA ASP A 178 -15.09 -20.46 14.73
C ASP A 178 -15.30 -21.11 13.36
N GLU A 179 -16.46 -20.83 12.74
CA GLU A 179 -16.83 -21.37 11.43
C GLU A 179 -15.78 -21.07 10.34
N GLY A 180 -15.23 -19.85 10.33
CA GLY A 180 -14.23 -19.43 9.34
C GLY A 180 -12.92 -20.21 9.45
N THR A 181 -12.48 -20.45 10.68
CA THR A 181 -11.34 -21.33 10.96
C THR A 181 -11.60 -22.76 10.50
N ILE A 182 -12.78 -23.32 10.80
CA ILE A 182 -13.16 -24.68 10.37
C ILE A 182 -13.18 -24.79 8.85
N ARG A 183 -13.84 -23.85 8.16
CA ARG A 183 -13.87 -23.75 6.69
C ARG A 183 -12.46 -23.73 6.13
N THR A 184 -11.57 -22.89 6.67
CA THR A 184 -10.19 -22.76 6.20
C THR A 184 -9.41 -24.06 6.36
N LEU A 185 -9.52 -24.72 7.51
CA LEU A 185 -8.83 -25.99 7.77
C LEU A 185 -9.38 -27.12 6.89
N TYR A 186 -10.68 -27.15 6.64
CA TYR A 186 -11.31 -28.10 5.72
C TYR A 186 -10.85 -27.90 4.27
N LEU A 187 -10.92 -26.66 3.74
CA LEU A 187 -10.48 -26.35 2.37
C LEU A 187 -8.98 -26.64 2.15
N ARG A 188 -8.17 -26.51 3.20
CA ARG A 188 -6.73 -26.87 3.18
C ARG A 188 -6.45 -28.36 3.31
N GLY A 189 -7.47 -29.20 3.49
CA GLY A 189 -7.34 -30.64 3.67
C GLY A 189 -6.75 -31.05 5.03
N VAL A 190 -6.76 -30.15 6.03
CA VAL A 190 -6.31 -30.45 7.40
C VAL A 190 -7.38 -31.23 8.17
N LEU A 191 -8.65 -30.93 7.91
CA LEU A 191 -9.79 -31.67 8.45
C LEU A 191 -10.38 -32.58 7.38
N SER A 192 -10.64 -33.84 7.75
CA SER A 192 -11.55 -34.73 7.02
C SER A 192 -13.00 -34.24 7.14
N ASP A 193 -13.91 -34.80 6.33
CA ASP A 193 -15.33 -34.45 6.38
C ASP A 193 -15.94 -34.77 7.75
N GLU A 194 -15.60 -35.94 8.32
CA GLU A 194 -16.06 -36.36 9.65
C GLU A 194 -15.54 -35.42 10.74
N GLN A 195 -14.27 -35.00 10.66
CA GLN A 195 -13.69 -34.05 11.61
C GLN A 195 -14.31 -32.66 11.48
N MET A 196 -14.54 -32.18 10.26
CA MET A 196 -15.20 -30.90 10.01
C MET A 196 -16.62 -30.89 10.58
N ILE A 197 -17.41 -31.95 10.32
CA ILE A 197 -18.77 -32.08 10.87
C ILE A 197 -18.73 -32.12 12.40
N ALA A 198 -17.78 -32.83 13.01
CA ALA A 198 -17.62 -32.85 14.46
C ALA A 198 -17.35 -31.44 15.04
N ARG A 199 -16.44 -30.67 14.44
CA ARG A 199 -16.15 -29.29 14.88
C ARG A 199 -17.33 -28.34 14.69
N MET A 200 -18.07 -28.47 13.60
CA MET A 200 -19.27 -27.66 13.39
C MET A 200 -20.40 -28.02 14.37
N LYS A 201 -20.49 -29.29 14.81
CA LYS A 201 -21.43 -29.70 15.88
C LYS A 201 -21.05 -29.11 17.24
N GLU A 202 -19.76 -28.94 17.54
CA GLU A 202 -19.28 -28.25 18.75
C GLU A 202 -19.76 -26.79 18.80
N LEU A 203 -19.98 -26.16 17.64
CA LEU A 203 -20.59 -24.82 17.52
C LEU A 203 -22.13 -24.81 17.61
N GLY A 204 -22.77 -25.97 17.73
CA GLY A 204 -24.22 -26.11 17.82
C GLY A 204 -24.96 -26.19 16.48
N PHE A 205 -24.26 -26.38 15.35
CA PHE A 205 -24.93 -26.63 14.06
C PHE A 205 -25.46 -28.06 13.97
N THR A 206 -26.65 -28.23 13.39
CA THR A 206 -27.20 -29.55 13.07
C THR A 206 -26.55 -30.09 11.80
N THR A 207 -26.58 -31.42 11.59
CA THR A 207 -26.00 -32.04 10.39
C THR A 207 -26.57 -31.45 9.09
N GLU A 208 -27.87 -31.12 9.08
CA GLU A 208 -28.56 -30.49 7.95
C GLU A 208 -27.97 -29.11 7.64
N LYS A 209 -27.84 -28.25 8.66
CA LYS A 209 -27.26 -26.90 8.50
C LYS A 209 -25.78 -26.95 8.09
N ILE A 210 -25.05 -27.96 8.54
CA ILE A 210 -23.65 -28.17 8.13
C ILE A 210 -23.57 -28.49 6.64
N ALA A 211 -24.48 -29.31 6.12
CA ALA A 211 -24.55 -29.59 4.69
C ALA A 211 -24.87 -28.30 3.90
N GLU A 212 -25.83 -27.50 4.35
CA GLU A 212 -26.21 -26.24 3.70
C GLU A 212 -25.07 -25.21 3.67
N ILE A 213 -24.38 -24.99 4.79
CA ILE A 213 -23.30 -23.98 4.86
C ILE A 213 -22.06 -24.41 4.08
N LYS A 214 -21.79 -25.72 3.99
CA LYS A 214 -20.69 -26.27 3.20
C LYS A 214 -20.84 -25.95 1.72
N GLU A 215 -22.06 -25.93 1.19
CA GLU A 215 -22.34 -25.50 -0.20
C GLU A 215 -22.01 -24.02 -0.45
N ALA A 216 -21.96 -23.18 0.59
CA ALA A 216 -21.60 -21.77 0.49
C ALA A 216 -20.08 -21.51 0.57
N TRP A 217 -19.26 -22.52 0.87
CA TRP A 217 -17.81 -22.36 1.02
C TRP A 217 -17.02 -22.21 -0.28
N PRO A 218 -17.38 -22.89 -1.39
CA PRO A 218 -16.82 -22.58 -2.70
C PRO A 218 -17.04 -21.11 -3.06
N ILE A 219 -15.99 -20.44 -3.52
CA ILE A 219 -16.07 -19.06 -3.97
C ILE A 219 -16.70 -19.03 -5.35
N ILE A 220 -17.73 -18.20 -5.48
CA ILE A 220 -18.27 -17.75 -6.76
C ILE A 220 -17.74 -16.33 -6.99
N PRO A 221 -17.21 -16.02 -8.19
CA PRO A 221 -16.81 -14.65 -8.53
C PRO A 221 -17.93 -13.66 -8.25
N GLY A 222 -17.56 -12.46 -7.79
CA GLY A 222 -18.52 -11.38 -7.59
C GLY A 222 -19.19 -10.96 -8.90
N ALA A 223 -20.32 -10.24 -8.82
CA ALA A 223 -21.07 -9.83 -10.02
C ALA A 223 -20.20 -9.05 -11.03
N GLY A 224 -19.32 -8.16 -10.55
CA GLY A 224 -18.39 -7.41 -11.40
C GLY A 224 -17.41 -8.31 -12.17
N ASP A 225 -16.82 -9.29 -11.48
CA ASP A 225 -15.93 -10.27 -12.10
C ASP A 225 -16.69 -11.12 -13.12
N LEU A 226 -17.92 -11.55 -12.81
CA LEU A 226 -18.74 -12.31 -13.76
C LEU A 226 -18.99 -11.52 -15.05
N PHE A 227 -19.32 -10.22 -14.95
CA PHE A 227 -19.47 -9.37 -16.13
C PHE A 227 -18.16 -9.21 -16.90
N HIS A 228 -17.03 -9.07 -16.20
CA HIS A 228 -15.72 -9.01 -16.83
C HIS A 228 -15.35 -10.31 -17.56
N LEU A 229 -15.62 -11.47 -16.96
CA LEU A 229 -15.40 -12.79 -17.56
C LEU A 229 -16.26 -12.97 -18.82
N VAL A 230 -17.53 -12.53 -18.79
CA VAL A 230 -18.42 -12.55 -19.96
C VAL A 230 -17.88 -11.62 -21.06
N ALA A 231 -17.51 -10.40 -20.70
CA ALA A 231 -16.90 -9.42 -21.61
C ALA A 231 -15.65 -9.94 -22.32
N LYS A 232 -14.85 -10.75 -21.61
CA LYS A 232 -13.64 -11.40 -22.12
C LYS A 232 -13.89 -12.76 -22.76
N GLU A 233 -15.14 -13.10 -23.06
CA GLU A 233 -15.51 -14.32 -23.79
C GLU A 233 -15.11 -15.63 -23.07
N ALA A 234 -14.91 -15.58 -21.74
CA ALA A 234 -14.47 -16.70 -20.92
C ALA A 234 -15.53 -17.82 -20.75
N PHE A 235 -16.73 -17.61 -21.29
CA PHE A 235 -17.82 -18.58 -21.28
C PHE A 235 -18.10 -19.20 -22.66
N GLU A 236 -17.42 -18.75 -23.72
CA GLU A 236 -17.69 -19.14 -25.10
C GLU A 236 -16.66 -20.18 -25.60
N PRO A 237 -16.98 -21.49 -25.63
CA PRO A 237 -15.99 -22.55 -25.86
C PRO A 237 -15.35 -22.51 -27.26
N ASP A 238 -16.09 -22.06 -28.26
CA ASP A 238 -15.59 -21.86 -29.62
C ASP A 238 -14.55 -20.74 -29.69
N ILE A 239 -14.77 -19.65 -28.94
CA ILE A 239 -13.84 -18.51 -28.86
C ILE A 239 -12.58 -18.87 -28.08
N ILE A 240 -12.74 -19.54 -26.93
CA ILE A 240 -11.62 -20.06 -26.13
C ILE A 240 -10.72 -20.94 -26.99
N LYS A 241 -11.31 -21.85 -27.78
CA LYS A 241 -10.57 -22.73 -28.69
C LYS A 241 -9.94 -21.97 -29.85
N HIS A 242 -10.65 -21.01 -30.45
CA HIS A 242 -10.17 -20.25 -31.60
C HIS A 242 -8.94 -19.41 -31.27
N TYR A 243 -8.94 -18.73 -30.11
CA TYR A 243 -7.84 -17.87 -29.68
C TYR A 243 -6.83 -18.55 -28.75
N GLY A 244 -7.06 -19.80 -28.35
CA GLY A 244 -6.15 -20.53 -27.48
C GLY A 244 -6.12 -20.00 -26.05
N TYR A 245 -7.25 -19.53 -25.51
CA TYR A 245 -7.26 -18.91 -24.18
C TYR A 245 -6.93 -19.87 -23.02
N ASP A 246 -7.06 -21.19 -23.22
CA ASP A 246 -6.66 -22.23 -22.25
C ASP A 246 -5.17 -22.59 -22.34
N GLU A 247 -4.46 -22.09 -23.34
CA GLU A 247 -3.02 -22.31 -23.48
C GLU A 247 -2.26 -21.73 -22.27
N GLU A 248 -1.11 -22.33 -21.95
CA GLU A 248 -0.22 -21.90 -20.87
C GLU A 248 -0.83 -21.88 -19.45
N PHE A 249 -2.02 -22.46 -19.24
CA PHE A 249 -2.65 -22.50 -17.91
C PHE A 249 -1.77 -23.23 -16.88
N PRO A 250 -1.33 -22.55 -15.80
CA PRO A 250 -0.38 -23.16 -14.86
C PRO A 250 -1.12 -24.07 -13.87
N VAL A 251 -1.25 -25.35 -14.24
CA VAL A 251 -2.02 -26.39 -13.50
C VAL A 251 -1.62 -26.48 -12.02
N ASP A 252 -0.36 -26.22 -11.67
CA ASP A 252 0.13 -26.24 -10.29
C ASP A 252 -0.58 -25.23 -9.37
N GLN A 253 -1.12 -24.13 -9.92
CA GLN A 253 -1.84 -23.13 -9.14
C GLN A 253 -3.20 -23.64 -8.62
N ILE A 254 -3.79 -24.65 -9.27
CA ILE A 254 -5.10 -25.20 -8.94
C ILE A 254 -5.14 -25.70 -7.49
N LYS A 255 -4.03 -26.28 -7.01
CA LYS A 255 -3.90 -26.72 -5.62
C LYS A 255 -4.19 -25.57 -4.65
N TRP A 256 -3.55 -24.42 -4.86
CA TRP A 256 -3.67 -23.28 -3.96
C TRP A 256 -5.02 -22.58 -4.10
N LEU A 257 -5.56 -22.49 -5.32
CA LEU A 257 -6.88 -21.91 -5.58
C LEU A 257 -8.00 -22.74 -4.95
N LYS A 258 -7.95 -24.08 -5.05
CA LYS A 258 -8.89 -24.98 -4.35
C LYS A 258 -8.87 -24.77 -2.83
N MET A 259 -7.68 -24.54 -2.25
CA MET A 259 -7.55 -24.24 -0.81
C MET A 259 -8.11 -22.87 -0.40
N GLN A 260 -8.34 -21.96 -1.37
CA GLN A 260 -9.06 -20.70 -1.17
C GLN A 260 -10.57 -20.85 -1.45
N GLY A 261 -11.02 -22.01 -1.93
CA GLY A 261 -12.40 -22.25 -2.34
C GLY A 261 -12.70 -21.94 -3.80
N ILE A 262 -11.72 -21.55 -4.61
CA ILE A 262 -11.90 -21.31 -6.05
C ILE A 262 -11.84 -22.66 -6.78
N SER A 263 -12.89 -22.99 -7.53
CA SER A 263 -12.93 -24.21 -8.34
C SER A 263 -11.95 -24.12 -9.52
N GLU A 264 -11.56 -25.27 -10.07
CA GLU A 264 -10.72 -25.29 -11.28
C GLU A 264 -11.43 -24.62 -12.47
N ASP A 265 -12.74 -24.78 -12.57
CA ASP A 265 -13.55 -24.14 -13.60
C ASP A 265 -13.50 -22.61 -13.50
N TRP A 266 -13.61 -22.04 -12.29
CA TRP A 266 -13.45 -20.60 -12.09
C TRP A 266 -12.02 -20.14 -12.34
N ALA A 267 -11.03 -20.90 -11.89
CA ALA A 267 -9.62 -20.60 -12.14
C ALA A 267 -9.32 -20.51 -13.65
N ARG A 268 -9.87 -21.43 -14.46
CA ARG A 268 -9.74 -21.39 -15.92
C ARG A 268 -10.46 -20.19 -16.53
N LYS A 269 -11.65 -19.83 -16.05
CA LYS A 269 -12.34 -18.62 -16.57
C LYS A 269 -11.55 -17.34 -16.30
N TYR A 270 -11.01 -17.18 -15.09
CA TYR A 270 -10.10 -16.07 -14.80
C TYR A 270 -8.87 -16.10 -15.70
N TRP A 271 -8.35 -17.28 -16.01
CA TRP A 271 -7.28 -17.42 -17.00
C TRP A 271 -7.75 -16.99 -18.39
N TYR A 272 -8.90 -17.42 -18.89
CA TYR A 272 -9.33 -17.00 -20.23
C TYR A 272 -9.45 -15.48 -20.36
N ALA A 273 -9.86 -14.81 -19.28
CA ALA A 273 -9.98 -13.35 -19.23
C ALA A 273 -8.67 -12.58 -18.97
N HIS A 274 -7.56 -13.27 -18.63
CA HIS A 274 -6.32 -12.60 -18.23
C HIS A 274 -5.52 -12.03 -19.41
N TRP A 275 -5.78 -12.52 -20.63
CA TRP A 275 -5.02 -12.15 -21.82
C TRP A 275 -5.25 -10.69 -22.24
N GLU A 276 -4.18 -10.05 -22.68
CA GLU A 276 -4.25 -8.75 -23.36
C GLU A 276 -4.43 -8.95 -24.87
N THR A 277 -5.37 -8.20 -25.43
CA THR A 277 -5.73 -8.24 -26.85
C THR A 277 -4.97 -7.17 -27.64
N PRO A 278 -4.69 -7.37 -28.94
CA PRO A 278 -4.10 -6.34 -29.79
C PRO A 278 -4.90 -5.02 -29.80
N SER A 279 -4.21 -3.90 -30.05
CA SER A 279 -4.87 -2.62 -30.26
C SER A 279 -5.61 -2.57 -31.60
N ILE A 280 -6.58 -1.65 -31.73
CA ILE A 280 -7.28 -1.40 -32.99
C ILE A 280 -6.30 -1.03 -34.11
N GLN A 281 -5.28 -0.22 -33.79
CA GLN A 281 -4.26 0.20 -34.75
C GLN A 281 -3.44 -0.99 -35.25
N ALA A 282 -3.10 -1.93 -34.36
CA ALA A 282 -2.47 -3.18 -34.77
C ALA A 282 -3.42 -4.01 -35.64
N GLY A 283 -4.72 -4.04 -35.31
CA GLY A 283 -5.77 -4.64 -36.14
C GLY A 283 -5.80 -4.08 -37.56
N TYR A 284 -5.77 -2.75 -37.73
CA TYR A 284 -5.72 -2.11 -39.04
C TYR A 284 -4.44 -2.46 -39.80
N GLU A 285 -3.29 -2.44 -39.12
CA GLU A 285 -2.03 -2.80 -39.74
C GLU A 285 -2.01 -4.26 -40.22
N MET A 286 -2.56 -5.18 -39.43
CA MET A 286 -2.73 -6.58 -39.82
C MET A 286 -3.66 -6.71 -41.04
N LEU A 287 -4.77 -5.96 -41.06
CA LEU A 287 -5.69 -5.94 -42.21
C LEU A 287 -4.98 -5.41 -43.47
N HIS A 288 -4.26 -4.29 -43.38
CA HIS A 288 -3.54 -3.70 -44.51
C HIS A 288 -2.44 -4.60 -45.07
N ARG A 289 -1.84 -5.42 -44.22
CA ARG A 289 -0.80 -6.39 -44.59
C ARG A 289 -1.39 -7.73 -45.04
N ASN A 290 -2.72 -7.86 -45.11
CA ASN A 290 -3.45 -9.10 -45.41
C ASN A 290 -3.06 -10.26 -44.48
N VAL A 291 -2.75 -9.94 -43.22
CA VAL A 291 -2.49 -10.94 -42.17
C VAL A 291 -3.79 -11.43 -41.57
N ILE A 292 -4.81 -10.55 -41.52
CA ILE A 292 -6.18 -10.88 -41.12
C ILE A 292 -7.18 -10.39 -42.16
N ASP A 293 -8.39 -10.95 -42.12
CA ASP A 293 -9.53 -10.48 -42.92
C ASP A 293 -10.48 -9.54 -42.14
N TYR A 294 -11.54 -9.09 -42.80
CA TYR A 294 -12.55 -8.21 -42.20
C TYR A 294 -13.34 -8.89 -41.08
N LYS A 295 -13.53 -10.21 -41.15
CA LYS A 295 -14.23 -10.97 -40.11
C LYS A 295 -13.37 -11.02 -38.86
N GLU A 296 -12.09 -11.33 -39.01
CA GLU A 296 -11.11 -11.36 -37.92
C GLU A 296 -10.91 -9.97 -37.29
N LEU A 297 -10.90 -8.89 -38.09
CA LEU A 297 -10.92 -7.53 -37.55
C LEU A 297 -12.19 -7.24 -36.74
N ASN A 298 -13.36 -7.69 -37.21
CA ASN A 298 -14.61 -7.55 -36.48
C ASN A 298 -14.64 -8.39 -35.19
N ASP A 299 -14.01 -9.55 -35.19
CA ASP A 299 -13.87 -10.39 -34.00
C ASP A 299 -12.92 -9.74 -32.98
N LEU A 300 -11.85 -9.09 -33.43
CA LEU A 300 -11.00 -8.24 -32.57
C LEU A 300 -11.83 -7.15 -31.91
N PHE A 301 -12.61 -6.38 -32.68
CA PHE A 301 -13.50 -5.35 -32.13
C PHE A 301 -14.46 -5.87 -31.08
N ARG A 302 -15.01 -7.08 -31.28
CA ARG A 302 -15.88 -7.72 -30.30
C ARG A 302 -15.13 -8.01 -29.00
N THR A 303 -13.93 -8.55 -29.10
CA THR A 303 -13.10 -8.97 -27.96
C THR A 303 -12.66 -7.79 -27.09
N ILE A 304 -12.48 -6.61 -27.68
CA ILE A 304 -12.23 -5.34 -26.96
C ILE A 304 -13.49 -4.54 -26.67
N GLU A 305 -14.65 -5.19 -26.74
CA GLU A 305 -15.96 -4.66 -26.34
C GLU A 305 -16.46 -3.44 -27.13
N ILE A 306 -16.05 -3.28 -28.40
CA ILE A 306 -16.62 -2.24 -29.25
C ILE A 306 -18.05 -2.63 -29.65
N PRO A 307 -19.06 -1.77 -29.42
CA PRO A 307 -20.43 -2.04 -29.83
C PRO A 307 -20.56 -2.27 -31.35
N PRO A 308 -21.41 -3.21 -31.80
CA PRO A 308 -21.61 -3.50 -33.23
C PRO A 308 -21.86 -2.25 -34.10
N PHE A 309 -22.56 -1.25 -33.54
CA PHE A 309 -22.83 0.03 -34.20
C PHE A 309 -21.58 0.76 -34.74
N TRP A 310 -20.44 0.62 -34.05
CA TRP A 310 -19.19 1.31 -34.38
C TRP A 310 -18.26 0.51 -35.29
N ARG A 311 -18.38 -0.83 -35.30
CA ARG A 311 -17.43 -1.72 -35.99
C ARG A 311 -17.34 -1.44 -37.48
N ASP A 312 -18.47 -1.32 -38.16
CA ASP A 312 -18.50 -0.99 -39.60
C ASP A 312 -17.94 0.41 -39.90
N LYS A 313 -18.18 1.37 -39.00
CA LYS A 313 -17.72 2.76 -39.18
C LYS A 313 -16.21 2.85 -39.01
N LEU A 314 -15.67 2.16 -38.01
CA LEU A 314 -14.24 2.03 -37.76
C LEU A 314 -13.54 1.32 -38.92
N THR A 315 -14.13 0.21 -39.41
CA THR A 315 -13.59 -0.52 -40.57
C THR A 315 -13.48 0.37 -41.82
N LYS A 316 -14.49 1.22 -42.08
CA LYS A 316 -14.48 2.13 -43.24
C LYS A 316 -13.35 3.16 -43.22
N ILE A 317 -12.86 3.51 -42.03
CA ILE A 317 -11.75 4.46 -41.86
C ILE A 317 -10.41 3.77 -41.59
N ALA A 318 -10.33 2.45 -41.77
CA ALA A 318 -9.08 1.72 -41.58
C ALA A 318 -8.03 2.15 -42.62
N PHE A 319 -8.45 2.33 -43.88
CA PHE A 319 -7.57 2.67 -44.99
C PHE A 319 -7.36 4.18 -45.13
N MET A 320 -6.17 4.55 -45.61
CA MET A 320 -5.87 5.96 -45.87
C MET A 320 -6.65 6.49 -47.09
N PRO A 321 -7.20 7.71 -47.02
CA PRO A 321 -7.73 8.39 -48.19
C PRO A 321 -6.60 8.78 -49.16
N TYR A 322 -6.94 9.09 -50.41
CA TYR A 322 -5.97 9.60 -51.37
C TYR A 322 -5.30 10.87 -50.85
N THR A 323 -3.98 10.96 -51.00
CA THR A 323 -3.26 12.18 -50.58
C THR A 323 -3.60 13.34 -51.49
N ARG A 324 -3.62 14.57 -50.97
CA ARG A 324 -3.89 15.79 -51.77
C ARG A 324 -3.04 15.90 -53.03
N VAL A 325 -1.79 15.41 -52.98
CA VAL A 325 -0.86 15.41 -54.11
C VAL A 325 -1.28 14.39 -55.17
N ASP A 326 -1.65 13.19 -54.75
CA ASP A 326 -2.08 12.13 -55.65
C ASP A 326 -3.44 12.45 -56.25
N THR A 327 -4.39 12.97 -55.48
CA THR A 327 -5.69 13.40 -55.99
C THR A 327 -5.55 14.43 -57.12
N ARG A 328 -4.62 15.39 -56.96
CA ARG A 328 -4.31 16.37 -58.02
C ARG A 328 -3.71 15.74 -59.27
N ARG A 329 -2.79 14.78 -59.10
CA ARG A 329 -2.15 14.05 -60.22
C ARG A 329 -3.17 13.17 -60.95
N MET A 330 -4.02 12.49 -60.21
CA MET A 330 -5.10 11.66 -60.73
C MET A 330 -6.10 12.50 -61.51
N HIS A 331 -6.48 13.69 -61.02
CA HIS A 331 -7.29 14.64 -61.78
C HIS A 331 -6.58 15.09 -63.07
N ASN A 332 -5.29 15.43 -63.02
CA ASN A 332 -4.53 15.81 -64.23
C ASN A 332 -4.47 14.68 -65.27
N ALA A 333 -4.40 13.44 -64.80
CA ALA A 333 -4.38 12.24 -65.63
C ALA A 333 -5.77 11.83 -66.14
N GLY A 334 -6.84 12.53 -65.74
CA GLY A 334 -8.23 12.18 -66.09
C GLY A 334 -8.77 10.96 -65.35
N VAL A 335 -8.10 10.49 -64.30
CA VAL A 335 -8.54 9.36 -63.46
C VAL A 335 -9.65 9.78 -62.50
N LEU A 336 -9.58 11.02 -61.98
CA LEU A 336 -10.66 11.60 -61.17
C LEU A 336 -11.37 12.69 -61.95
N SER A 337 -12.70 12.67 -61.93
CA SER A 337 -13.54 13.80 -62.33
C SER A 337 -13.44 14.95 -61.31
N THR A 338 -13.98 16.11 -61.68
CA THR A 338 -14.06 17.28 -60.77
C THR A 338 -14.88 16.99 -59.52
N GLU A 339 -15.97 16.23 -59.63
CA GLU A 339 -16.81 15.86 -58.49
C GLU A 339 -16.09 14.89 -57.55
N GLU A 340 -15.41 13.88 -58.10
CA GLU A 340 -14.61 12.93 -57.32
C GLU A 340 -13.39 13.60 -56.67
N LEU A 341 -12.83 14.64 -57.29
CA LEU A 341 -11.77 15.46 -56.72
C LEU A 341 -12.22 16.18 -55.44
N ILE A 342 -13.45 16.71 -55.42
CA ILE A 342 -14.03 17.35 -54.22
C ILE A 342 -14.18 16.30 -53.11
N ASN A 343 -14.78 15.14 -53.41
CA ASN A 343 -14.98 14.07 -52.43
C ASN A 343 -13.65 13.58 -51.85
N ALA A 344 -12.65 13.35 -52.69
CA ALA A 344 -11.32 12.92 -52.23
C ALA A 344 -10.61 13.98 -51.37
N TYR A 345 -10.88 15.27 -51.55
CA TYR A 345 -10.41 16.29 -50.60
C TYR A 345 -11.16 16.25 -49.27
N MET A 346 -12.46 15.97 -49.30
CA MET A 346 -13.26 15.81 -48.08
C MET A 346 -12.85 14.57 -47.28
N ASP A 347 -12.48 13.48 -47.94
CA ASP A 347 -12.01 12.24 -47.30
C ASP A 347 -10.72 12.47 -46.47
N VAL A 348 -9.89 13.44 -46.86
CA VAL A 348 -8.68 13.86 -46.10
C VAL A 348 -9.05 14.72 -44.88
N GLY A 349 -10.28 15.25 -44.82
CA GLY A 349 -10.80 16.05 -43.70
C GLY A 349 -11.08 17.51 -44.03
N TYR A 350 -11.06 17.93 -45.30
CA TYR A 350 -11.55 19.27 -45.65
C TYR A 350 -13.07 19.33 -45.56
N ASP A 351 -13.60 20.46 -45.09
CA ASP A 351 -15.01 20.76 -45.30
C ASP A 351 -15.30 21.06 -46.79
N LEU A 352 -16.59 21.17 -47.12
CA LEU A 352 -17.04 21.37 -48.50
C LEU A 352 -16.50 22.67 -49.12
N GLU A 353 -16.40 23.75 -48.33
CA GLU A 353 -15.91 25.04 -48.84
C GLU A 353 -14.43 24.94 -49.22
N HIS A 354 -13.62 24.39 -48.31
CA HIS A 354 -12.18 24.20 -48.54
C HIS A 354 -11.91 23.19 -49.67
N ALA A 355 -12.67 22.10 -49.74
CA ALA A 355 -12.56 21.11 -50.81
C ALA A 355 -12.90 21.73 -52.18
N THR A 356 -13.93 22.58 -52.24
CA THR A 356 -14.31 23.30 -53.47
C THR A 356 -13.20 24.25 -53.92
N LYS A 357 -12.69 25.09 -53.03
CA LYS A 357 -11.58 26.02 -53.32
C LYS A 357 -10.30 25.28 -53.74
N MET A 358 -10.00 24.16 -53.10
CA MET A 358 -8.83 23.33 -53.46
C MET A 358 -8.99 22.68 -54.85
N THR A 359 -10.22 22.34 -55.21
CA THR A 359 -10.57 21.81 -56.55
C THR A 359 -10.37 22.88 -57.61
N GLU A 360 -10.89 24.10 -57.40
CA GLU A 360 -10.68 25.25 -58.31
C GLU A 360 -9.19 25.58 -58.50
N PHE A 361 -8.44 25.60 -57.39
CA PHE A 361 -6.99 25.76 -57.43
C PHE A 361 -6.32 24.65 -58.25
N THR A 362 -6.72 23.40 -58.04
CA THR A 362 -6.15 22.24 -58.73
C THR A 362 -6.43 22.25 -60.23
N ILE A 363 -7.64 22.62 -60.64
CA ILE A 363 -8.00 22.80 -62.06
C ILE A 363 -7.09 23.86 -62.69
N THR A 364 -6.96 25.02 -62.03
CA THR A 364 -6.12 26.13 -62.52
C THR A 364 -4.65 25.72 -62.60
N TYR A 365 -4.15 25.04 -61.56
CA TYR A 365 -2.78 24.56 -61.48
C TYR A 365 -2.46 23.54 -62.57
N ASN A 366 -3.37 22.60 -62.83
CA ASN A 366 -3.20 21.60 -63.88
C ASN A 366 -3.29 22.23 -65.28
N ALA A 367 -4.14 23.25 -65.48
CA ALA A 367 -4.21 23.98 -66.75
C ALA A 367 -2.91 24.73 -67.10
N ASP A 368 -2.17 25.22 -66.09
CA ASP A 368 -0.91 25.95 -66.29
C ASP A 368 0.31 25.04 -66.56
N SER A 369 0.12 23.72 -66.52
CA SER A 369 1.17 22.70 -66.69
C SER A 369 1.55 22.38 -68.14
N GLY A 370 0.95 23.07 -69.12
CA GLY A 370 1.38 22.98 -70.52
C GLY A 370 2.87 23.32 -70.64
N LYS A 371 3.64 22.54 -71.43
CA LYS A 371 5.10 22.71 -71.61
C LYS A 371 5.45 24.15 -71.99
N LYS A 372 5.76 24.99 -71.00
CA LYS A 372 6.25 26.35 -71.22
C LYS A 372 7.71 26.26 -71.66
N LEU A 373 8.07 27.00 -72.71
CA LEU A 373 9.48 27.19 -73.06
C LEU A 373 10.20 27.77 -71.85
N THR A 374 11.39 27.26 -71.55
CA THR A 374 12.20 27.82 -70.48
C THR A 374 12.78 29.17 -70.92
N LYS A 375 13.11 30.05 -69.95
CA LYS A 375 13.85 31.28 -70.23
C LYS A 375 15.06 31.02 -71.14
N ALA A 376 15.81 29.94 -70.86
CA ALA A 376 17.00 29.60 -71.63
C ALA A 376 16.68 29.26 -73.10
N GLN A 377 15.60 28.52 -73.35
CA GLN A 377 15.18 28.21 -74.72
C GLN A 377 14.80 29.47 -75.50
N ILE A 378 14.08 30.41 -74.86
CA ILE A 378 13.67 31.66 -75.49
C ILE A 378 14.89 32.56 -75.76
N VAL A 379 15.76 32.75 -74.77
CA VAL A 379 16.97 33.59 -74.90
C VAL A 379 17.94 33.03 -75.93
N ASN A 380 18.14 31.71 -75.98
CA ASN A 380 19.00 31.09 -76.99
C ASN A 380 18.39 31.22 -78.39
N GLY A 381 17.07 31.04 -78.53
CA GLY A 381 16.39 31.27 -79.81
C GLY A 381 16.55 32.71 -80.29
N PHE A 382 16.51 33.67 -79.36
CA PHE A 382 16.80 35.06 -79.67
C PHE A 382 18.27 35.29 -80.05
N ASP A 383 19.24 34.75 -79.29
CA ASP A 383 20.70 34.87 -79.58
C ASP A 383 21.06 34.36 -80.99
N GLU A 384 20.42 33.27 -81.40
CA GLU A 384 20.62 32.60 -82.70
C GLU A 384 19.77 33.19 -83.85
N TYR A 385 19.15 34.36 -83.66
CA TYR A 385 18.26 35.01 -84.65
C TYR A 385 17.03 34.20 -85.07
N LEU A 386 16.63 33.19 -84.28
CA LEU A 386 15.39 32.42 -84.52
C LEU A 386 14.13 33.17 -84.08
N LEU A 387 14.29 34.15 -83.18
CA LEU A 387 13.22 34.99 -82.66
C LEU A 387 13.57 36.47 -82.84
N THR A 388 12.57 37.29 -83.16
CA THR A 388 12.69 38.75 -83.10
C THR A 388 12.62 39.23 -81.64
N TYR A 389 13.06 40.48 -81.40
CA TYR A 389 13.00 41.10 -80.07
C TYR A 389 11.57 41.07 -79.50
N ASN A 390 10.58 41.43 -80.32
CA ASN A 390 9.18 41.46 -79.89
C ASN A 390 8.63 40.06 -79.61
N GLU A 391 8.95 39.07 -80.43
CA GLU A 391 8.52 37.68 -80.19
C GLU A 391 9.15 37.11 -78.92
N ALA A 392 10.46 37.31 -78.72
CA ALA A 392 11.15 36.87 -77.52
C ALA A 392 10.60 37.59 -76.27
N LYS A 393 10.28 38.89 -76.37
CA LYS A 393 9.67 39.66 -75.29
C LYS A 393 8.30 39.10 -74.91
N THR A 394 7.43 38.86 -75.89
CA THR A 394 6.11 38.25 -75.67
C THR A 394 6.21 36.85 -75.06
N MET A 395 7.17 36.03 -75.48
CA MET A 395 7.38 34.70 -74.91
C MET A 395 7.89 34.77 -73.45
N LEU A 396 8.78 35.72 -73.13
CA LEU A 396 9.26 35.94 -71.76
C LEU A 396 8.15 36.43 -70.83
N THR A 397 7.28 37.35 -71.30
CA THR A 397 6.13 37.81 -70.49
C THR A 397 5.08 36.72 -70.29
N THR A 398 4.89 35.84 -71.29
CA THR A 398 4.00 34.67 -71.17
C THR A 398 4.44 33.73 -70.05
N ILE A 399 5.74 33.58 -69.81
CA ILE A 399 6.29 32.79 -68.69
C ILE A 399 6.50 33.62 -67.41
N LYS A 400 5.79 34.76 -67.29
CA LYS A 400 5.68 35.60 -66.08
C LYS A 400 6.91 36.45 -65.73
N TYR A 401 7.81 36.74 -66.67
CA TYR A 401 8.74 37.87 -66.50
C TYR A 401 8.00 39.19 -66.70
N THR A 402 8.34 40.21 -65.93
CA THR A 402 7.81 41.56 -66.17
C THR A 402 8.36 42.13 -67.48
N GLU A 403 7.71 43.13 -68.06
CA GLU A 403 8.20 43.77 -69.29
C GLU A 403 9.62 44.31 -69.14
N ASP A 404 9.91 44.97 -68.01
CA ASP A 404 11.26 45.48 -67.70
C ASP A 404 12.30 44.36 -67.61
N GLN A 405 11.94 43.23 -67.00
CA GLN A 405 12.82 42.07 -66.90
C GLN A 405 13.09 41.46 -68.28
N ALA A 406 12.06 41.33 -69.11
CA ALA A 406 12.20 40.83 -70.47
C ALA A 406 13.08 41.76 -71.32
N ASP A 407 12.86 43.07 -71.24
CA ASP A 407 13.66 44.07 -71.96
C ASP A 407 15.13 44.04 -71.56
N PHE A 408 15.41 44.00 -70.26
CA PHE A 408 16.78 43.90 -69.76
C PHE A 408 17.48 42.62 -70.25
N ILE A 409 16.81 41.47 -70.19
CA ILE A 409 17.37 40.18 -70.63
C ILE A 409 17.71 40.22 -72.13
N LEU A 410 16.81 40.75 -72.96
CA LEU A 410 17.02 40.80 -74.41
C LEU A 410 18.09 41.81 -74.78
N THR A 411 18.06 43.02 -74.21
CA THR A 411 19.11 44.04 -74.40
C THR A 411 20.49 43.52 -74.00
N PHE A 412 20.58 42.82 -72.86
CA PHE A 412 21.82 42.21 -72.42
C PHE A 412 22.30 41.10 -73.36
N THR A 413 21.38 40.32 -73.93
CA THR A 413 21.70 39.28 -74.91
C THR A 413 22.22 39.89 -76.22
N GLU A 414 21.61 40.97 -76.72
CA GLU A 414 22.11 41.72 -77.88
C GLU A 414 23.50 42.31 -77.62
N TYR A 415 23.73 42.83 -76.42
CA TYR A 415 25.04 43.32 -76.01
C TYR A 415 26.09 42.21 -76.05
N GLU A 416 25.81 41.05 -75.47
CA GLU A 416 26.73 39.90 -75.49
C GLU A 416 26.98 39.40 -76.92
N ARG A 417 25.96 39.40 -77.80
CA ARG A 417 26.11 39.09 -79.22
C ARG A 417 27.05 40.06 -79.93
N THR A 418 26.84 41.36 -79.72
CA THR A 418 27.66 42.43 -80.30
C THR A 418 29.11 42.33 -79.80
N LYS A 419 29.30 42.04 -78.52
CA LYS A 419 30.61 41.82 -77.90
C LYS A 419 31.35 40.62 -78.51
N LYS A 420 30.67 39.47 -78.72
CA LYS A 420 31.25 38.29 -79.42
C LYS A 420 31.67 38.62 -80.85
N TYR A 421 30.83 39.34 -81.59
CA TYR A 421 31.15 39.81 -82.94
C TYR A 421 32.37 40.74 -82.95
N ASN A 422 32.36 41.78 -82.12
CA ASN A 422 33.46 42.74 -82.01
C ASN A 422 34.79 42.07 -81.67
N ALA A 423 34.80 41.09 -80.75
CA ALA A 423 36.01 40.33 -80.43
C ALA A 423 36.58 39.55 -81.64
N THR A 424 35.69 39.01 -82.49
CA THR A 424 36.09 38.31 -83.73
C THR A 424 36.67 39.28 -84.76
N VAL A 425 36.06 40.46 -84.91
CA VAL A 425 36.57 41.51 -85.79
C VAL A 425 37.90 42.07 -85.27
N GLU A 426 38.01 42.35 -83.97
CA GLU A 426 39.24 42.80 -83.30
C GLU A 426 40.40 41.82 -83.56
N LYS A 427 40.17 40.51 -83.38
CA LYS A 427 41.17 39.46 -83.70
C LYS A 427 41.59 39.47 -85.17
N THR A 428 40.65 39.71 -86.08
CA THR A 428 40.93 39.79 -87.52
C THR A 428 41.74 41.02 -87.88
N ILE A 429 41.39 42.19 -87.29
CA ILE A 429 42.14 43.44 -87.43
C ILE A 429 43.57 43.26 -86.90
N LYS A 430 43.73 42.71 -85.69
CA LYS A 430 45.04 42.40 -85.10
C LYS A 430 45.89 41.57 -86.05
N LYS A 431 45.33 40.46 -86.57
CA LYS A 431 46.05 39.57 -87.51
C LYS A 431 46.51 40.31 -88.77
N ARG A 432 45.65 41.16 -89.35
CA ARG A 432 46.00 41.96 -90.55
C ARG A 432 47.09 42.98 -90.26
N PHE A 433 47.05 43.61 -89.09
CA PHE A 433 48.06 44.59 -88.67
C PHE A 433 49.44 43.95 -88.44
N LEU A 434 49.48 42.81 -87.73
CA LEU A 434 50.72 42.05 -87.50
C LEU A 434 51.35 41.56 -88.81
N LEU A 435 50.54 41.10 -89.77
CA LEU A 435 51.00 40.72 -91.11
C LEU A 435 51.34 41.91 -92.04
N SER A 436 51.31 43.14 -91.51
CA SER A 436 51.54 44.39 -92.27
C SER A 436 50.62 44.58 -93.49
N LEU A 437 49.43 43.97 -93.47
CA LEU A 437 48.41 44.15 -94.52
C LEU A 437 47.64 45.47 -94.38
N ILE A 438 47.71 46.09 -93.20
CA ILE A 438 47.10 47.39 -92.89
C ILE A 438 48.08 48.24 -92.07
N THR A 439 48.03 49.56 -92.24
CA THR A 439 48.84 50.53 -91.49
C THR A 439 48.27 50.79 -90.09
N GLU A 440 49.05 51.43 -89.21
CA GLU A 440 48.56 51.83 -87.88
C GLU A 440 47.35 52.77 -87.98
N ALA A 441 47.38 53.73 -88.90
CA ALA A 441 46.25 54.62 -89.17
C ALA A 441 45.00 53.83 -89.61
N GLN A 442 45.15 52.91 -90.55
CA GLN A 442 44.04 52.04 -91.00
C GLN A 442 43.54 51.09 -89.91
N THR A 443 44.42 50.66 -89.00
CA THR A 443 44.06 49.81 -87.85
C THR A 443 43.23 50.60 -86.84
N ARG A 444 43.65 51.85 -86.55
CA ARG A 444 42.91 52.78 -85.70
C ARG A 444 41.52 53.07 -86.26
N ASP A 445 41.42 53.36 -87.56
CA ASP A 445 40.14 53.63 -88.23
C ASP A 445 39.19 52.43 -88.10
N LYS A 446 39.69 51.21 -88.34
CA LYS A 446 38.91 49.97 -88.21
C LYS A 446 38.51 49.63 -86.78
N LEU A 447 39.31 50.00 -85.78
CA LEU A 447 38.94 49.83 -84.38
C LEU A 447 37.90 50.86 -83.94
N ASN A 448 37.96 52.08 -84.49
CA ASN A 448 36.96 53.12 -84.25
C ASN A 448 35.60 52.74 -84.88
N GLU A 449 35.59 52.05 -86.03
CA GLU A 449 34.37 51.48 -86.64
C GLU A 449 33.60 50.51 -85.71
N LEU A 450 34.27 49.94 -84.69
CA LEU A 450 33.66 49.04 -83.71
C LEU A 450 33.02 49.77 -82.50
N ASN A 451 33.02 51.10 -82.50
CA ASN A 451 32.54 51.95 -81.38
C ASN A 451 33.17 51.59 -80.03
N LEU A 452 34.44 51.16 -80.03
CA LEU A 452 35.19 50.88 -78.81
C LEU A 452 35.55 52.19 -78.08
N PRO A 453 35.65 52.19 -76.73
CA PRO A 453 36.18 53.35 -76.00
C PRO A 453 37.56 53.75 -76.52
N GLY A 454 37.80 55.05 -76.72
CA GLY A 454 39.04 55.55 -77.32
C GLY A 454 40.30 55.12 -76.55
N GLU A 455 40.23 55.04 -75.23
CA GLU A 455 41.29 54.50 -74.37
C GLU A 455 41.62 53.04 -74.70
N LYS A 456 40.58 52.20 -74.93
CA LYS A 456 40.76 50.80 -75.31
C LYS A 456 41.46 50.68 -76.67
N VAL A 457 41.10 51.54 -77.65
CA VAL A 457 41.75 51.56 -78.97
C VAL A 457 43.25 51.87 -78.85
N VAL A 458 43.62 52.85 -78.02
CA VAL A 458 45.03 53.19 -77.77
C VAL A 458 45.79 52.04 -77.12
N ILE A 459 45.21 51.40 -76.10
CA ILE A 459 45.82 50.25 -75.42
C ILE A 459 46.04 49.09 -76.40
N LEU A 460 45.04 48.75 -77.21
CA LEU A 460 45.15 47.68 -78.20
C LEU A 460 46.22 47.98 -79.25
N LEU A 461 46.28 49.21 -79.78
CA LEU A 461 47.30 49.61 -80.76
C LEU A 461 48.71 49.57 -80.19
N ASN A 462 48.91 50.05 -78.96
CA ASN A 462 50.20 49.98 -78.28
C ASN A 462 50.63 48.53 -78.06
N GLN A 463 49.71 47.70 -77.56
CA GLN A 463 49.96 46.28 -77.35
C GLN A 463 50.32 45.57 -78.67
N TRP A 464 49.57 45.79 -79.74
CA TRP A 464 49.80 45.10 -81.00
C TRP A 464 51.05 45.60 -81.73
N THR A 465 51.43 46.87 -81.51
CA THR A 465 52.71 47.41 -81.99
C THR A 465 53.88 46.72 -81.29
N LEU A 466 53.78 46.50 -79.97
CA LEU A 466 54.78 45.70 -79.23
C LEU A 466 54.81 44.25 -79.73
N ASP A 467 53.66 43.61 -79.88
CA ASP A 467 53.54 42.23 -80.41
C ASP A 467 54.14 42.08 -81.83
N LYS A 468 54.25 43.17 -82.59
CA LYS A 468 54.85 43.23 -83.93
C LYS A 468 56.37 43.30 -83.90
N TYR A 469 56.97 43.77 -82.80
CA TYR A 469 58.42 43.76 -82.62
C TYR A 469 58.92 42.47 -81.97
N ASP A 470 58.04 41.77 -81.22
CA ASP A 470 58.35 40.50 -80.54
C ASP A 470 58.15 39.24 -81.42
N ASN A 471 57.63 39.38 -82.65
CA ASN A 471 57.52 38.32 -83.68
C ASN A 471 58.21 38.75 -84.97
#